data_AF-A0A8H5HRV4-F1
#
_entry.id   AF-A0A8H5HRV4-F1
#
_cell.length_a   1.000
_cell.length_b   1.000
_cell.length_c   1.000
_cell.angle_alpha   90.00
_cell.angle_beta   90.00
_cell.angle_gamma   90.00
#
_symmetry.space_group_name_H-M   'P 1'
#
loop_
_entity.id
_entity.type
_entity.pdbx_description
1 polymer ?
#
loop_
_entity_poly.entity_id
_entity_poly.type
_entity_poly.pdbx_seq_one_letter_code
_entity_poly.pdbx_strand_id
1 'polypeptide(L)'
;MAARNVNPLKVALLDHISKLIDCLVNIEDETGEFLMTLVDGRIIDTKGWNDWTHGIGLYGLLKFHEITGDENTLKIAMSWFRERLSVGTTKNVNTMSPLLTAAYLHEAKHENYFVHLDSWAEWAMYDMPRTEEGGLQHITYLVDNHQQLWDDTLVMTVLPLTKIGLVLGRNEYIEEAKRQFLVHIKYLQDQQTGLWFHGWTFDGRHHFAKARWGRGNCWATVAIPDFIEMLKLPAADGVRMFLVSSLIAQIDALVSLQDSSTGLWHTILDDRTSYLEASATAGFAYGILKALRLRLIPREERYTNMARKAIQGVLDNISEKGELKQVSFGTPVFDDLESYTKIPLTSMPYGQSLALLACTEYLRTFL
;
A
#
# COMPACT_ATOMS: atom_id res chain seq x y z
N MET A 1 34.63 -27.54 12.10
CA MET A 1 33.45 -26.64 12.19
C MET A 1 32.68 -26.77 10.90
N ALA A 2 31.45 -27.30 10.93
CA ALA A 2 30.63 -27.40 9.72
C ALA A 2 30.41 -26.00 9.16
N ALA A 3 30.70 -25.79 7.88
CA ALA A 3 30.34 -24.57 7.18
C ALA A 3 28.83 -24.37 7.39
N ARG A 4 28.43 -23.27 8.04
CA ARG A 4 27.02 -22.95 8.21
C ARG A 4 26.43 -22.89 6.79
N ASN A 5 25.39 -23.68 6.54
CA ASN A 5 24.62 -23.66 5.28
C ASN A 5 23.89 -22.31 5.17
N VAL A 6 24.63 -21.24 4.88
CA VAL A 6 24.08 -19.91 4.66
C VAL A 6 23.51 -19.88 3.25
N ASN A 7 22.20 -19.65 3.12
CA ASN A 7 21.57 -19.49 1.82
C ASN A 7 22.02 -18.14 1.22
N PRO A 8 22.80 -18.12 0.12
CA PRO A 8 23.33 -16.87 -0.43
C PRO A 8 22.24 -15.93 -0.95
N LEU A 9 21.11 -16.46 -1.44
CA LEU A 9 19.98 -15.65 -1.86
C LEU A 9 19.31 -14.93 -0.69
N LYS A 10 19.22 -15.60 0.47
CA LYS A 10 18.71 -14.98 1.70
C LYS A 10 19.60 -13.82 2.15
N VAL A 11 20.93 -14.00 2.09
CA VAL A 11 21.89 -12.95 2.44
C VAL A 11 21.80 -11.76 1.49
N ALA A 12 21.76 -12.01 0.18
CA ALA A 12 21.59 -10.95 -0.81
C ALA A 12 20.27 -10.18 -0.62
N LEU A 13 19.17 -10.89 -0.34
CA LEU A 13 17.88 -10.26 -0.06
C LEU A 13 17.92 -9.36 1.19
N LEU A 14 18.57 -9.81 2.27
CA LEU A 14 18.74 -8.99 3.48
C LEU A 14 19.58 -7.74 3.21
N ASP A 15 20.61 -7.83 2.37
CA ASP A 15 21.40 -6.67 1.93
C ASP A 15 20.55 -5.67 1.13
N HIS A 16 19.72 -6.15 0.19
CA HIS A 16 18.76 -5.29 -0.52
C HIS A 16 17.76 -4.61 0.43
N ILE A 17 17.22 -5.34 1.41
CA ILE A 17 16.28 -4.78 2.40
C ILE A 17 16.97 -3.70 3.25
N SER A 18 18.20 -3.94 3.72
CA SER A 18 18.95 -2.93 4.49
C SER A 18 19.14 -1.65 3.67
N LYS A 19 19.56 -1.77 2.41
CA LYS A 19 19.75 -0.62 1.52
C LYS A 19 18.44 0.12 1.23
N LEU A 20 17.33 -0.59 1.04
CA LEU A 20 16.01 0.01 0.88
C LEU A 20 15.60 0.82 2.11
N ILE A 21 15.83 0.29 3.30
CA ILE A 21 15.54 0.98 4.57
C ILE A 21 16.41 2.22 4.70
N ASP A 22 17.72 2.10 4.47
CA ASP A 22 18.65 3.23 4.53
C ASP A 22 18.27 4.32 3.53
N CYS A 23 17.88 3.95 2.30
CA CYS A 23 17.39 4.90 1.30
C CYS A 23 16.07 5.55 1.72
N LEU A 24 15.13 4.78 2.26
CA LEU A 24 13.81 5.28 2.68
C LEU A 24 13.88 6.30 3.81
N VAL A 25 14.77 6.12 4.79
CA VAL A 25 14.84 7.03 5.95
C VAL A 25 15.71 8.26 5.71
N ASN A 26 16.52 8.24 4.65
CA ASN A 26 17.42 9.33 4.25
C ASN A 26 17.03 9.94 2.89
N ILE A 27 15.84 9.65 2.38
CA ILE A 27 15.35 10.28 1.16
C ILE A 27 15.05 11.76 1.45
N GLU A 28 15.54 12.64 0.59
CA GLU A 28 15.39 14.08 0.71
C GLU A 28 15.02 14.66 -0.66
N ASP A 29 14.17 15.71 -0.67
CA ASP A 29 13.94 16.52 -1.85
C ASP A 29 14.98 17.65 -1.93
N GLU A 30 16.14 17.36 -2.52
CA GLU A 30 17.22 18.35 -2.65
C GLU A 30 16.84 19.56 -3.52
N THR A 31 15.87 19.42 -4.43
CA THR A 31 15.47 20.49 -5.36
C THR A 31 14.34 21.36 -4.81
N GLY A 32 13.56 20.83 -3.85
CA GLY A 32 12.34 21.44 -3.35
C GLY A 32 11.21 21.51 -4.38
N GLU A 33 11.35 20.84 -5.53
CA GLU A 33 10.38 20.84 -6.63
C GLU A 33 9.05 20.20 -6.23
N PHE A 34 9.07 19.30 -5.24
CA PHE A 34 7.92 18.50 -4.84
C PHE A 34 7.33 18.94 -3.49
N LEU A 35 7.76 20.11 -3.01
CA LEU A 35 7.17 20.75 -1.83
C LEU A 35 5.75 21.23 -2.13
N MET A 36 4.84 20.92 -1.22
CA MET A 36 3.44 21.28 -1.33
C MET A 36 3.08 22.36 -0.32
N THR A 37 2.65 23.52 -0.79
CA THR A 37 2.19 24.62 0.07
C THR A 37 0.69 24.51 0.31
N LEU A 38 0.29 24.39 1.57
CA LEU A 38 -1.11 24.38 1.99
C LEU A 38 -1.67 25.81 2.06
N VAL A 39 -2.99 25.93 2.00
CA VAL A 39 -3.71 27.22 2.05
C VAL A 39 -3.43 28.00 3.35
N ASP A 40 -3.13 27.29 4.44
CA ASP A 40 -2.78 27.88 5.74
C ASP A 40 -1.29 28.24 5.89
N GLY A 41 -0.49 28.09 4.84
CA GLY A 41 0.93 28.45 4.80
C GLY A 41 1.89 27.36 5.27
N ARG A 42 1.41 26.19 5.70
CA ARG A 42 2.26 25.02 5.95
C ARG A 42 2.90 24.52 4.65
N ILE A 43 4.15 24.06 4.73
CA ILE A 43 4.87 23.42 3.62
C ILE A 43 5.02 21.94 3.96
N ILE A 44 4.54 21.08 3.06
CA ILE A 44 4.59 19.63 3.19
C ILE A 44 5.65 19.10 2.24
N ASP A 45 6.66 18.45 2.81
CA ASP A 45 7.64 17.66 2.07
C ASP A 45 7.12 16.23 1.93
N THR A 46 6.53 15.92 0.77
CA THR A 46 5.97 14.59 0.49
C THR A 46 7.01 13.56 0.08
N LYS A 47 8.28 13.97 -0.07
CA LYS A 47 9.40 13.09 -0.39
C LYS A 47 10.20 12.74 0.85
N GLY A 48 10.44 13.66 1.76
CA GLY A 48 11.23 13.40 2.95
C GLY A 48 10.54 12.42 3.92
N TRP A 49 11.32 11.60 4.63
CA TRP A 49 10.83 10.63 5.63
C TRP A 49 9.88 11.24 6.68
N ASN A 50 9.95 12.55 6.87
CA ASN A 50 9.31 13.31 7.94
C ASN A 50 7.86 13.75 7.65
N ASP A 51 7.15 13.12 6.72
CA ASP A 51 5.73 13.41 6.45
C ASP A 51 4.77 12.25 6.78
N TRP A 52 3.52 12.58 7.07
CA TRP A 52 2.48 11.62 7.47
C TRP A 52 2.01 10.69 6.35
N THR A 53 2.36 10.90 5.08
CA THR A 53 2.04 9.97 3.98
C THR A 53 2.87 8.68 3.98
N HIS A 54 3.87 8.56 4.87
CA HIS A 54 4.82 7.45 4.94
C HIS A 54 4.33 6.18 5.65
N GLY A 55 3.01 6.02 5.84
CA GLY A 55 2.45 4.91 6.61
C GLY A 55 2.86 3.52 6.14
N ILE A 56 2.99 3.32 4.83
CA ILE A 56 3.42 2.05 4.22
C ILE A 56 4.88 1.73 4.57
N GLY A 57 5.75 2.74 4.64
CA GLY A 57 7.15 2.56 5.01
C GLY A 57 7.28 2.09 6.45
N LEU A 58 6.56 2.75 7.38
CA LEU A 58 6.48 2.35 8.79
C LEU A 58 5.95 0.92 8.94
N TYR A 59 4.93 0.56 8.14
CA TYR A 59 4.38 -0.78 8.15
C TYR A 59 5.39 -1.82 7.65
N GLY A 60 6.13 -1.51 6.58
CA GLY A 60 7.23 -2.34 6.08
C GLY A 60 8.33 -2.57 7.13
N LEU A 61 8.76 -1.53 7.83
CA LEU A 61 9.73 -1.62 8.93
C LEU A 61 9.25 -2.57 10.04
N LEU A 62 7.99 -2.42 10.46
CA LEU A 62 7.39 -3.30 11.46
C LEU A 62 7.33 -4.75 10.97
N LYS A 63 6.92 -4.99 9.72
CA LYS A 63 6.86 -6.35 9.15
C LYS A 63 8.24 -7.00 9.03
N PHE A 64 9.28 -6.21 8.78
CA PHE A 64 10.64 -6.70 8.81
C PHE A 64 11.04 -7.10 10.23
N HIS A 65 10.82 -6.23 11.22
CA HIS A 65 11.03 -6.52 12.64
C HIS A 65 10.30 -7.81 13.09
N GLU A 66 9.03 -7.98 12.75
CA GLU A 66 8.24 -9.18 13.11
C GLU A 66 8.84 -10.49 12.58
N ILE A 67 9.59 -10.45 11.46
CA ILE A 67 10.21 -11.63 10.85
C ILE A 67 11.62 -11.88 11.41
N THR A 68 12.40 -10.82 11.60
CA THR A 68 13.84 -10.93 11.88
C THR A 68 14.22 -10.66 13.33
N GLY A 69 13.36 -9.98 14.09
CA GLY A 69 13.68 -9.41 15.39
C GLY A 69 14.59 -8.19 15.31
N ASP A 70 14.68 -7.52 14.15
CA ASP A 70 15.54 -6.35 13.98
C ASP A 70 15.04 -5.16 14.82
N GLU A 71 15.74 -4.87 15.91
CA GLU A 71 15.40 -3.78 16.84
C GLU A 71 15.68 -2.39 16.25
N ASN A 72 16.50 -2.28 15.20
CA ASN A 72 16.80 -0.98 14.60
C ASN A 72 15.58 -0.45 13.85
N THR A 73 14.95 -1.27 13.02
CA THR A 73 13.71 -0.92 12.31
C THR A 73 12.57 -0.54 13.26
N LEU A 74 12.43 -1.25 14.39
CA LEU A 74 11.47 -0.89 15.43
C LEU A 74 11.76 0.50 16.02
N LYS A 75 13.03 0.79 16.34
CA LYS A 75 13.46 2.10 16.87
C LYS A 75 13.20 3.23 15.87
N ILE A 76 13.48 3.02 14.59
CA ILE A 76 13.20 3.99 13.52
C ILE A 76 11.72 4.36 13.52
N ALA A 77 10.83 3.35 13.50
CA ALA A 77 9.39 3.57 13.50
C ALA A 77 8.91 4.32 14.75
N MET A 78 9.38 3.93 15.95
CA MET A 78 9.01 4.62 17.19
C MET A 78 9.55 6.05 17.27
N SER A 79 10.78 6.32 16.79
CA SER A 79 11.33 7.68 16.73
C SER A 79 10.48 8.57 15.83
N TRP A 80 10.11 8.06 14.66
CA TRP A 80 9.24 8.77 13.73
C TRP A 80 7.92 9.17 14.40
N PHE A 81 7.23 8.25 15.09
CA PHE A 81 5.98 8.59 15.78
C PHE A 81 6.20 9.63 16.89
N ARG A 82 7.23 9.47 17.71
CA ARG A 82 7.53 10.43 18.79
C ARG A 82 7.70 11.85 18.24
N GLU A 83 8.45 11.99 17.16
CA GLU A 83 8.70 13.28 16.52
C GLU A 83 7.43 13.83 15.85
N ARG A 84 6.75 13.02 15.03
CA ARG A 84 5.59 13.48 14.27
C ARG A 84 4.39 13.80 15.16
N LEU A 85 4.16 13.05 16.22
CA LEU A 85 3.08 13.31 17.18
C LEU A 85 3.31 14.60 17.97
N SER A 86 4.55 15.05 18.13
CA SER A 86 4.86 16.33 18.78
C SER A 86 4.49 17.56 17.92
N VAL A 87 4.43 17.39 16.60
CA VAL A 87 4.06 18.44 15.64
C VAL A 87 2.59 18.33 15.25
N GLY A 88 2.09 17.10 15.07
CA GLY A 88 0.74 16.82 14.58
C GLY A 88 0.57 17.02 13.08
N THR A 89 -0.63 16.74 12.58
CA THR A 89 -1.07 17.04 11.21
C THR A 89 -2.59 17.16 11.13
N THR A 90 -3.10 17.58 9.98
CA THR A 90 -4.52 17.52 9.62
C THR A 90 -4.93 16.11 9.18
N LYS A 91 -6.12 15.67 9.62
CA LYS A 91 -6.66 14.36 9.28
C LYS A 91 -7.22 14.37 7.85
N ASN A 92 -6.77 13.42 7.04
CA ASN A 92 -7.25 13.15 5.70
C ASN A 92 -6.98 11.68 5.35
N VAL A 93 -7.38 11.24 4.16
CA VAL A 93 -7.27 9.82 3.75
C VAL A 93 -5.84 9.28 3.84
N ASN A 94 -4.84 10.10 3.51
CA ASN A 94 -3.43 9.69 3.42
C ASN A 94 -2.72 9.74 4.78
N THR A 95 -3.01 10.78 5.58
CA THR A 95 -2.37 10.96 6.90
C THR A 95 -2.86 9.96 7.95
N MET A 96 -3.93 9.22 7.66
CA MET A 96 -4.41 8.10 8.46
C MET A 96 -3.52 6.85 8.34
N SER A 97 -2.75 6.72 7.26
CA SER A 97 -1.98 5.51 6.94
C SER A 97 -0.98 5.07 8.04
N PRO A 98 -0.19 5.97 8.67
CA PRO A 98 0.71 5.60 9.76
C PRO A 98 0.02 4.95 10.96
N LEU A 99 -1.26 5.26 11.20
CA LEU A 99 -1.98 4.78 12.37
C LEU A 99 -2.18 3.25 12.34
N LEU A 100 -2.05 2.61 11.18
CA LEU A 100 -1.96 1.14 11.08
C LEU A 100 -0.80 0.61 11.92
N THR A 101 0.40 1.13 11.70
CA THR A 101 1.62 0.73 12.44
C THR A 101 1.53 1.14 13.90
N ALA A 102 1.02 2.34 14.20
CA ALA A 102 0.81 2.78 15.58
C ALA A 102 -0.10 1.82 16.35
N ALA A 103 -1.18 1.32 15.73
CA ALA A 103 -2.09 0.37 16.35
C ALA A 103 -1.42 -0.98 16.66
N TYR A 104 -0.55 -1.49 15.78
CA TYR A 104 0.25 -2.68 16.08
C TYR A 104 1.25 -2.44 17.22
N LEU A 105 1.97 -1.31 17.22
CA LEU A 105 2.91 -0.96 18.28
C LEU A 105 2.20 -0.83 19.64
N HIS A 106 0.98 -0.28 19.65
CA HIS A 106 0.15 -0.19 20.85
C HIS A 106 -0.28 -1.56 21.37
N GLU A 107 -0.76 -2.46 20.48
CA GLU A 107 -1.14 -3.83 20.84
C GLU A 107 0.04 -4.61 21.44
N ALA A 108 1.22 -4.45 20.84
CA ALA A 108 2.47 -5.06 21.31
C ALA A 108 3.04 -4.41 22.58
N LYS A 109 2.41 -3.33 23.08
CA LYS A 109 2.83 -2.56 24.26
C LYS A 109 4.23 -1.95 24.13
N HIS A 110 4.67 -1.64 22.91
CA HIS A 110 5.90 -0.90 22.69
C HIS A 110 5.73 0.57 23.10
N GLU A 111 4.57 1.17 22.82
CA GLU A 111 4.23 2.56 23.14
C GLU A 111 2.72 2.70 23.39
N ASN A 112 2.30 3.74 24.11
CA ASN A 112 0.88 4.02 24.34
C ASN A 112 0.33 5.08 23.37
N TYR A 113 -0.32 4.63 22.30
CA TYR A 113 -0.94 5.51 21.30
C TYR A 113 -2.46 5.67 21.46
N PHE A 114 -3.06 5.20 22.55
CA PHE A 114 -4.53 5.13 22.72
C PHE A 114 -5.27 6.40 22.28
N VAL A 115 -4.86 7.58 22.79
CA VAL A 115 -5.54 8.86 22.52
C VAL A 115 -5.48 9.23 21.02
N HIS A 116 -4.37 8.92 20.35
CA HIS A 116 -4.25 9.17 18.92
C HIS A 116 -5.08 8.18 18.12
N LEU A 117 -5.04 6.88 18.45
CA LEU A 117 -5.85 5.87 17.77
C LEU A 117 -7.34 6.17 17.91
N ASP A 118 -7.80 6.52 19.12
CA ASP A 118 -9.17 6.93 19.42
C ASP A 118 -9.60 8.14 18.59
N SER A 119 -8.85 9.25 18.66
CA SER A 119 -9.19 10.49 17.96
C SER A 119 -9.23 10.35 16.43
N TRP A 120 -8.32 9.55 15.86
CA TRP A 120 -8.25 9.35 14.41
C TRP A 120 -9.32 8.40 13.90
N ALA A 121 -9.65 7.35 14.65
CA ALA A 121 -10.72 6.45 14.26
C ALA A 121 -12.11 7.07 14.44
N GLU A 122 -12.35 7.86 15.49
CA GLU A 122 -13.60 8.63 15.64
C GLU A 122 -13.80 9.59 14.46
N TRP A 123 -12.75 10.30 14.05
CA TRP A 123 -12.80 11.13 12.84
C TRP A 123 -13.13 10.28 11.61
N ALA A 124 -12.44 9.17 11.39
CA ALA A 124 -12.69 8.31 10.23
C ALA A 124 -14.14 7.77 10.22
N MET A 125 -14.75 7.54 11.38
CA MET A 125 -16.13 7.05 11.50
C MET A 125 -17.19 8.12 11.31
N TYR A 126 -17.00 9.29 11.92
CA TYR A 126 -18.10 10.25 12.11
C TYR A 126 -17.88 11.60 11.43
N ASP A 127 -16.63 11.99 11.17
CA ASP A 127 -16.30 13.32 10.65
C ASP A 127 -15.76 13.29 9.22
N MET A 128 -15.08 12.21 8.81
CA MET A 128 -14.54 12.07 7.46
C MET A 128 -15.69 12.08 6.45
N PRO A 129 -15.66 12.96 5.42
CA PRO A 129 -16.77 13.08 4.48
C PRO A 129 -17.15 11.76 3.83
N ARG A 130 -18.45 11.59 3.58
CA ARG A 130 -19.01 10.40 2.96
C ARG A 130 -19.60 10.75 1.60
N THR A 131 -19.32 9.89 0.63
CA THR A 131 -20.01 9.86 -0.66
C THR A 131 -21.41 9.25 -0.51
N GLU A 132 -22.20 9.26 -1.58
CA GLU A 132 -23.40 8.42 -1.67
C GLU A 132 -23.09 6.95 -1.32
N GLU A 133 -24.10 6.24 -0.82
CA GLU A 133 -23.94 4.89 -0.23
C GLU A 133 -22.93 4.80 0.93
N GLY A 134 -22.50 5.95 1.47
CA GLY A 134 -21.64 6.06 2.63
C GLY A 134 -20.18 5.70 2.36
N GLY A 135 -19.70 5.65 1.12
CA GLY A 135 -18.29 5.38 0.87
C GLY A 135 -17.39 6.48 1.45
N LEU A 136 -16.23 6.13 2.00
CA LEU A 136 -15.25 7.12 2.48
C LEU A 136 -14.79 7.99 1.32
N GLN A 137 -15.09 9.30 1.37
CA GLN A 137 -14.65 10.23 0.34
C GLN A 137 -13.13 10.39 0.39
N HIS A 138 -12.47 10.42 -0.77
CA HIS A 138 -11.02 10.50 -0.86
C HIS A 138 -10.48 11.93 -0.59
N ILE A 139 -10.79 12.51 0.57
CA ILE A 139 -10.32 13.83 0.97
C ILE A 139 -8.81 13.82 1.22
N THR A 140 -8.09 14.78 0.63
CA THR A 140 -6.62 14.94 0.74
C THR A 140 -6.26 16.25 1.46
N TYR A 141 -4.97 16.60 1.51
CA TYR A 141 -4.53 17.89 2.05
C TYR A 141 -5.07 19.11 1.28
N LEU A 142 -5.16 19.01 -0.04
CA LEU A 142 -5.45 20.16 -0.91
C LEU A 142 -6.85 20.11 -1.53
N VAL A 143 -7.39 18.91 -1.71
CA VAL A 143 -8.61 18.71 -2.50
C VAL A 143 -9.58 17.84 -1.73
N ASP A 144 -10.84 18.29 -1.65
CA ASP A 144 -11.93 17.56 -1.01
C ASP A 144 -12.30 16.27 -1.76
N ASN A 145 -12.15 16.29 -3.09
CA ASN A 145 -12.57 15.21 -4.00
C ASN A 145 -14.04 14.83 -3.75
N HIS A 146 -14.91 15.83 -3.81
CA HIS A 146 -16.34 15.70 -3.52
C HIS A 146 -16.95 14.51 -4.27
N GLN A 147 -17.65 13.63 -3.55
CA GLN A 147 -18.32 12.45 -4.12
C GLN A 147 -17.40 11.44 -4.81
N GLN A 148 -16.09 11.43 -4.51
CA GLN A 148 -15.14 10.51 -5.14
C GLN A 148 -14.67 9.37 -4.21
N LEU A 149 -14.58 8.17 -4.79
CA LEU A 149 -13.95 6.99 -4.21
C LEU A 149 -12.71 6.64 -5.03
N TRP A 150 -11.57 6.43 -4.37
CA TRP A 150 -10.32 6.05 -5.02
C TRP A 150 -9.80 4.73 -4.43
N ASP A 151 -8.98 4.00 -5.17
CA ASP A 151 -8.53 2.65 -4.84
C ASP A 151 -7.66 2.57 -3.57
N ASP A 152 -6.81 3.58 -3.34
CA ASP A 152 -5.86 3.59 -2.25
C ASP A 152 -6.48 3.88 -0.87
N THR A 153 -7.73 4.40 -0.81
CA THR A 153 -8.51 4.58 0.43
C THR A 153 -8.53 3.31 1.30
N LEU A 154 -8.59 2.12 0.66
CA LEU A 154 -8.61 0.84 1.36
C LEU A 154 -7.34 0.62 2.20
N VAL A 155 -6.18 0.98 1.66
CA VAL A 155 -4.91 0.84 2.37
C VAL A 155 -4.71 2.01 3.33
N MET A 156 -4.96 3.25 2.86
CA MET A 156 -4.57 4.45 3.59
C MET A 156 -5.46 4.75 4.81
N THR A 157 -6.73 4.33 4.80
CA THR A 157 -7.66 4.60 5.91
C THR A 157 -8.37 3.35 6.42
N VAL A 158 -8.84 2.47 5.54
CA VAL A 158 -9.67 1.33 5.97
C VAL A 158 -8.86 0.30 6.77
N LEU A 159 -7.64 -0.04 6.35
CA LEU A 159 -6.76 -0.91 7.13
C LEU A 159 -6.41 -0.33 8.52
N PRO A 160 -5.97 0.94 8.66
CA PRO A 160 -5.84 1.57 9.98
C PRO A 160 -7.09 1.48 10.84
N LEU A 161 -8.26 1.86 10.31
CA LEU A 161 -9.54 1.80 11.04
C LEU A 161 -9.85 0.39 11.55
N THR A 162 -9.60 -0.62 10.69
CA THR A 162 -9.77 -2.04 11.04
C THR A 162 -8.90 -2.43 12.23
N LYS A 163 -7.60 -2.10 12.16
CA LYS A 163 -6.66 -2.46 13.22
C LYS A 163 -6.98 -1.72 14.51
N ILE A 164 -7.35 -0.45 14.44
CA ILE A 164 -7.77 0.33 15.60
C ILE A 164 -9.01 -0.30 16.26
N GLY A 165 -10.00 -0.70 15.46
CA GLY A 165 -11.19 -1.41 15.96
C GLY A 165 -10.85 -2.67 16.74
N LEU A 166 -9.88 -3.47 16.26
CA LEU A 166 -9.41 -4.65 16.98
C LEU A 166 -8.72 -4.31 18.30
N VAL A 167 -7.78 -3.37 18.30
CA VAL A 167 -6.94 -3.09 19.49
C VAL A 167 -7.68 -2.31 20.57
N LEU A 168 -8.68 -1.51 20.19
CA LEU A 168 -9.53 -0.75 21.12
C LEU A 168 -10.84 -1.47 21.48
N GLY A 169 -11.13 -2.62 20.85
CA GLY A 169 -12.35 -3.39 21.11
C GLY A 169 -13.64 -2.72 20.59
N ARG A 170 -13.55 -1.98 19.47
CA ARG A 170 -14.68 -1.28 18.83
C ARG A 170 -15.13 -2.00 17.58
N ASN A 171 -16.13 -2.87 17.72
CA ASN A 171 -16.60 -3.74 16.63
C ASN A 171 -17.24 -2.94 15.47
N GLU A 172 -17.86 -1.81 15.77
CA GLU A 172 -18.45 -0.89 14.79
C GLU A 172 -17.43 -0.40 13.75
N TYR A 173 -16.15 -0.26 14.12
CA TYR A 173 -15.08 0.13 13.20
C TYR A 173 -14.74 -1.00 12.22
N ILE A 174 -14.82 -2.24 12.70
CA ILE A 174 -14.59 -3.44 11.89
C ILE A 174 -15.73 -3.61 10.88
N GLU A 175 -16.97 -3.41 11.31
CA GLU A 175 -18.13 -3.50 10.41
C GLU A 175 -18.13 -2.37 9.38
N GLU A 176 -17.77 -1.14 9.76
CA GLU A 176 -17.56 -0.06 8.80
C GLU A 176 -16.45 -0.42 7.80
N ALA A 177 -15.32 -0.96 8.26
CA ALA A 177 -14.24 -1.36 7.37
C ALA A 177 -14.68 -2.44 6.36
N LYS A 178 -15.42 -3.47 6.80
CA LYS A 178 -16.02 -4.46 5.89
C LYS A 178 -16.90 -3.79 4.85
N ARG A 179 -17.77 -2.86 5.27
CA ARG A 179 -18.64 -2.10 4.36
C ARG A 179 -17.83 -1.32 3.33
N GLN A 180 -16.72 -0.68 3.74
CA GLN A 180 -15.87 0.08 2.83
C GLN A 180 -15.22 -0.81 1.77
N PHE A 181 -14.73 -2.01 2.12
CA PHE A 181 -14.26 -2.96 1.12
C PHE A 181 -15.35 -3.32 0.09
N LEU A 182 -16.58 -3.58 0.54
CA LEU A 182 -17.69 -3.93 -0.35
C LEU A 182 -18.06 -2.77 -1.29
N VAL A 183 -18.15 -1.55 -0.77
CA VAL A 183 -18.47 -0.34 -1.55
C VAL A 183 -17.37 -0.04 -2.57
N HIS A 184 -16.09 -0.10 -2.17
CA HIS A 184 -14.99 0.16 -3.11
C HIS A 184 -14.91 -0.91 -4.20
N ILE A 185 -15.10 -2.19 -3.89
CA ILE A 185 -15.19 -3.24 -4.92
C ILE A 185 -16.38 -2.97 -5.87
N LYS A 186 -17.56 -2.66 -5.32
CA LYS A 186 -18.76 -2.37 -6.12
C LYS A 186 -18.53 -1.27 -7.14
N TYR A 187 -17.82 -0.21 -6.76
CA TYR A 187 -17.66 0.98 -7.61
C TYR A 187 -16.37 1.01 -8.41
N LEU A 188 -15.29 0.36 -7.98
CA LEU A 188 -13.98 0.48 -8.62
C LEU A 188 -13.57 -0.78 -9.38
N GLN A 189 -14.04 -1.97 -9.02
CA GLN A 189 -13.66 -3.18 -9.75
C GLN A 189 -14.41 -3.27 -11.09
N ASP A 190 -13.64 -3.42 -12.17
CA ASP A 190 -14.15 -3.66 -13.51
C ASP A 190 -14.44 -5.16 -13.71
N GLN A 191 -15.71 -5.52 -13.74
CA GLN A 191 -16.16 -6.91 -13.94
C GLN A 191 -15.77 -7.49 -15.30
N GLN A 192 -15.43 -6.67 -16.30
CA GLN A 192 -15.04 -7.18 -17.63
C GLN A 192 -13.61 -7.72 -17.64
N THR A 193 -12.72 -7.13 -16.84
CA THR A 193 -11.29 -7.47 -16.83
C THR A 193 -10.82 -8.10 -15.53
N GLY A 194 -11.52 -7.87 -14.41
CA GLY A 194 -11.07 -8.22 -13.06
C GLY A 194 -10.15 -7.17 -12.43
N LEU A 195 -9.67 -6.20 -13.21
CA LEU A 195 -8.87 -5.07 -12.74
C LEU A 195 -9.75 -4.00 -12.09
N TRP A 196 -9.11 -2.95 -11.58
CA TRP A 196 -9.75 -1.83 -10.90
C TRP A 196 -9.55 -0.55 -11.69
N PHE A 197 -10.58 0.29 -11.74
CA PHE A 197 -10.45 1.69 -12.12
C PHE A 197 -9.89 2.49 -10.95
N HIS A 198 -9.07 3.50 -11.26
CA HIS A 198 -8.43 4.34 -10.24
C HIS A 198 -9.44 5.11 -9.37
N GLY A 199 -10.48 5.65 -9.98
CA GLY A 199 -11.48 6.46 -9.27
C GLY A 199 -12.90 6.28 -9.79
N TRP A 200 -13.85 6.60 -8.93
CA TRP A 200 -15.28 6.71 -9.20
C TRP A 200 -15.78 8.05 -8.67
N THR A 201 -16.67 8.71 -9.41
CA THR A 201 -17.41 9.88 -8.94
C THR A 201 -18.92 9.62 -8.99
N PHE A 202 -19.65 9.97 -7.93
CA PHE A 202 -21.11 9.98 -7.99
C PHE A 202 -21.66 11.18 -8.77
N ASP A 203 -20.89 12.26 -8.86
CA ASP A 203 -21.18 13.35 -9.78
C ASP A 203 -20.98 12.83 -11.21
N GLY A 204 -22.07 12.72 -11.96
CA GLY A 204 -22.05 12.15 -13.32
C GLY A 204 -21.92 10.62 -13.38
N ARG A 205 -21.68 9.94 -12.24
CA ARG A 205 -21.67 8.46 -12.10
C ARG A 205 -20.75 7.78 -13.12
N HIS A 206 -19.47 8.14 -13.11
CA HIS A 206 -18.47 7.59 -14.04
C HIS A 206 -17.11 7.35 -13.37
N HIS A 207 -16.22 6.66 -14.08
CA HIS A 207 -14.87 6.28 -13.63
C HIS A 207 -13.77 7.17 -14.22
N PHE A 208 -14.03 8.47 -14.41
CA PHE A 208 -13.10 9.41 -15.06
C PHE A 208 -12.53 8.84 -16.38
N ALA A 209 -11.20 8.76 -16.53
CA ALA A 209 -10.50 8.15 -17.67
C ALA A 209 -10.74 6.64 -17.86
N LYS A 210 -11.40 5.95 -16.92
CA LYS A 210 -11.46 4.48 -16.85
C LYS A 210 -10.06 3.84 -16.82
N ALA A 211 -9.13 4.51 -16.15
CA ALA A 211 -7.74 4.07 -16.06
C ALA A 211 -7.58 2.83 -15.18
N ARG A 212 -7.06 1.74 -15.75
CA ARG A 212 -6.62 0.55 -15.03
C ARG A 212 -5.17 0.72 -14.60
N TRP A 213 -4.98 1.72 -13.75
CA TRP A 213 -3.67 2.21 -13.34
C TRP A 213 -2.97 1.21 -12.40
N GLY A 214 -1.69 0.95 -12.65
CA GLY A 214 -0.91 -0.11 -12.03
C GLY A 214 -0.78 0.04 -10.51
N ARG A 215 -0.29 1.18 -10.02
CA ARG A 215 -0.13 1.38 -8.57
C ARG A 215 -1.47 1.44 -7.85
N GLY A 216 -2.48 2.03 -8.47
CA GLY A 216 -3.85 2.00 -7.99
C GLY A 216 -4.38 0.58 -7.77
N ASN A 217 -4.24 -0.26 -8.79
CA ASN A 217 -4.58 -1.68 -8.72
C ASN A 217 -3.80 -2.43 -7.64
N CYS A 218 -2.52 -2.11 -7.45
CA CYS A 218 -1.69 -2.81 -6.47
C CYS A 218 -2.20 -2.59 -5.04
N TRP A 219 -2.85 -1.46 -4.74
CA TRP A 219 -3.43 -1.21 -3.41
C TRP A 219 -4.53 -2.19 -3.06
N ALA A 220 -5.38 -2.58 -4.02
CA ALA A 220 -6.35 -3.65 -3.80
C ALA A 220 -5.67 -5.01 -3.55
N THR A 221 -4.59 -5.31 -4.30
CA THR A 221 -3.81 -6.55 -4.14
C THR A 221 -3.07 -6.59 -2.80
N VAL A 222 -2.67 -5.45 -2.25
CA VAL A 222 -2.09 -5.28 -0.90
C VAL A 222 -3.16 -5.40 0.17
N ALA A 223 -4.27 -4.67 0.03
CA ALA A 223 -5.28 -4.48 1.07
C ALA A 223 -6.05 -5.77 1.40
N ILE A 224 -6.47 -6.52 0.38
CA ILE A 224 -7.36 -7.67 0.57
C ILE A 224 -6.69 -8.78 1.42
N PRO A 225 -5.46 -9.25 1.11
CA PRO A 225 -4.79 -10.24 1.95
C PRO A 225 -4.53 -9.76 3.38
N ASP A 226 -4.15 -8.49 3.54
CA ASP A 226 -3.89 -7.90 4.85
C ASP A 226 -5.13 -7.83 5.71
N PHE A 227 -6.25 -7.38 5.15
CA PHE A 227 -7.53 -7.30 5.84
C PHE A 227 -8.03 -8.67 6.31
N ILE A 228 -7.95 -9.69 5.43
CA ILE A 228 -8.36 -11.06 5.76
C ILE A 228 -7.49 -11.65 6.87
N GLU A 229 -6.16 -11.50 6.79
CA GLU A 229 -5.23 -11.98 7.81
C GLU A 229 -5.45 -11.28 9.16
N MET A 230 -5.59 -9.94 9.12
CA MET A 230 -5.76 -9.10 10.29
C MET A 230 -7.01 -9.47 11.09
N LEU A 231 -8.14 -9.68 10.41
CA LEU A 231 -9.41 -10.08 11.02
C LEU A 231 -9.50 -11.59 11.30
N LYS A 232 -8.54 -12.38 10.83
CA LYS A 232 -8.57 -13.86 10.90
C LYS A 232 -9.91 -14.43 10.40
N LEU A 233 -10.43 -13.88 9.30
CA LEU A 233 -11.76 -14.26 8.81
C LEU A 233 -11.81 -15.77 8.50
N PRO A 234 -12.80 -16.51 9.01
CA PRO A 234 -12.97 -17.94 8.72
C PRO A 234 -13.16 -18.21 7.23
N ALA A 235 -12.76 -19.39 6.76
CA ALA A 235 -12.86 -19.75 5.34
C ALA A 235 -14.29 -19.65 4.76
N ALA A 236 -15.30 -19.93 5.59
CA ALA A 236 -16.72 -19.87 5.25
C ALA A 236 -17.39 -18.49 5.49
N ASP A 237 -16.62 -17.49 5.91
CA ASP A 237 -17.13 -16.12 6.05
C ASP A 237 -17.47 -15.53 4.68
N GLY A 238 -18.68 -14.98 4.53
CA GLY A 238 -19.19 -14.48 3.26
C GLY A 238 -18.41 -13.27 2.73
N VAL A 239 -17.94 -12.39 3.62
CA VAL A 239 -17.10 -11.25 3.23
C VAL A 239 -15.77 -11.76 2.72
N ARG A 240 -15.11 -12.67 3.46
CA ARG A 240 -13.87 -13.31 3.01
C ARG A 240 -14.04 -13.96 1.63
N MET A 241 -15.10 -14.74 1.41
CA MET A 241 -15.33 -15.39 0.13
C MET A 241 -15.46 -14.39 -1.02
N PHE A 242 -16.20 -13.30 -0.80
CA PHE A 242 -16.34 -12.22 -1.78
C PHE A 242 -15.01 -11.52 -2.08
N LEU A 243 -14.25 -11.15 -1.04
CA LEU A 243 -12.95 -10.50 -1.20
C LEU A 243 -11.93 -11.40 -1.91
N VAL A 244 -11.90 -12.71 -1.58
CA VAL A 244 -11.03 -13.68 -2.25
C VAL A 244 -11.42 -13.84 -3.71
N SER A 245 -12.72 -13.86 -4.04
CA SER A 245 -13.18 -13.91 -5.43
C SER A 245 -12.73 -12.67 -6.22
N SER A 246 -12.86 -11.48 -5.62
CA SER A 246 -12.38 -10.22 -6.21
C SER A 246 -10.87 -10.26 -6.44
N LEU A 247 -10.09 -10.75 -5.46
CA LEU A 247 -8.64 -10.86 -5.55
C LEU A 247 -8.20 -11.85 -6.63
N ILE A 248 -8.86 -13.01 -6.74
CA ILE A 248 -8.55 -14.01 -7.79
C ILE A 248 -8.78 -13.42 -9.17
N ALA A 249 -9.89 -12.70 -9.39
CA ALA A 249 -10.18 -12.06 -10.68
C ALA A 249 -9.08 -11.07 -11.09
N GLN A 250 -8.61 -10.24 -10.14
CA GLN A 250 -7.51 -9.30 -10.40
C GLN A 250 -6.19 -10.03 -10.69
N ILE A 251 -5.84 -11.04 -9.88
CA ILE A 251 -4.60 -11.80 -10.04
C ILE A 251 -4.59 -12.57 -11.37
N ASP A 252 -5.72 -13.13 -11.79
CA ASP A 252 -5.87 -13.79 -13.10
C ASP A 252 -5.61 -12.82 -14.26
N ALA A 253 -6.13 -11.59 -14.18
CA ALA A 253 -5.85 -10.55 -15.15
C ALA A 253 -4.35 -10.20 -15.18
N LEU A 254 -3.74 -9.99 -14.01
CA LEU A 254 -2.33 -9.62 -13.88
C LEU A 254 -1.39 -10.68 -14.49
N VAL A 255 -1.70 -11.97 -14.39
CA VAL A 255 -0.92 -13.05 -15.03
C VAL A 255 -0.77 -12.80 -16.54
N SER A 256 -1.84 -12.35 -17.21
CA SER A 256 -1.84 -12.12 -18.65
C SER A 256 -1.14 -10.83 -19.09
N LEU A 257 -0.97 -9.88 -18.15
CA LEU A 257 -0.49 -8.52 -18.42
C LEU A 257 0.96 -8.29 -17.97
N GLN A 258 1.56 -9.24 -17.25
CA GLN A 258 2.95 -9.13 -16.81
C GLN A 258 3.88 -9.08 -18.03
N ASP A 259 4.80 -8.11 -18.06
CA ASP A 259 5.83 -8.08 -19.07
C ASP A 259 6.76 -9.29 -18.90
N SER A 260 6.83 -10.10 -19.95
CA SER A 260 7.51 -11.39 -19.90
C SER A 260 9.04 -11.27 -19.76
N SER A 261 9.60 -10.13 -20.16
CA SER A 261 11.05 -9.90 -20.22
C SER A 261 11.62 -9.37 -18.90
N THR A 262 10.87 -8.50 -18.23
CA THR A 262 11.29 -7.81 -17.00
C THR A 262 10.57 -8.31 -15.75
N GLY A 263 9.40 -8.94 -15.89
CA GLY A 263 8.54 -9.30 -14.78
C GLY A 263 7.74 -8.13 -14.17
N LEU A 264 7.88 -6.92 -14.72
CA LEU A 264 7.14 -5.72 -14.31
C LEU A 264 5.76 -5.66 -14.97
N TRP A 265 4.95 -4.70 -14.53
CA TRP A 265 3.71 -4.29 -15.20
C TRP A 265 3.83 -2.87 -15.75
N HIS A 266 3.05 -2.61 -16.79
CA HIS A 266 2.86 -1.29 -17.36
C HIS A 266 2.04 -0.38 -16.42
N THR A 267 2.31 0.93 -16.43
CA THR A 267 1.61 1.90 -15.58
C THR A 267 0.11 1.96 -15.87
N ILE A 268 -0.29 1.76 -17.14
CA ILE A 268 -1.66 1.41 -17.50
C ILE A 268 -1.62 -0.07 -17.88
N LEU A 269 -2.26 -0.91 -17.06
CA LEU A 269 -2.04 -2.36 -17.09
C LEU A 269 -2.39 -3.00 -18.44
N ASP A 270 -3.41 -2.48 -19.11
CA ASP A 270 -3.91 -2.93 -20.41
C ASP A 270 -3.37 -2.13 -21.60
N ASP A 271 -2.40 -1.24 -21.39
CA ASP A 271 -1.70 -0.50 -22.45
C ASP A 271 -0.19 -0.75 -22.40
N ARG A 272 0.28 -1.63 -23.30
CA ARG A 272 1.70 -2.00 -23.45
C ARG A 272 2.59 -0.88 -23.99
N THR A 273 2.01 0.22 -24.48
CA THR A 273 2.78 1.38 -24.93
C THR A 273 3.17 2.31 -23.78
N SER A 274 2.48 2.19 -22.64
CA SER A 274 2.82 2.92 -21.41
C SER A 274 4.10 2.37 -20.77
N TYR A 275 4.77 3.16 -19.92
CA TYR A 275 6.04 2.74 -19.32
C TYR A 275 5.85 1.62 -18.28
N LEU A 276 6.89 0.80 -18.07
CA LEU A 276 6.93 -0.19 -16.98
C LEU A 276 7.19 0.50 -15.65
N GLU A 277 6.46 0.09 -14.61
CA GLU A 277 6.45 0.76 -13.31
C GLU A 277 6.73 -0.24 -12.17
N ALA A 278 7.78 0.04 -11.39
CA ALA A 278 8.31 -0.89 -10.41
C ALA A 278 7.58 -0.83 -9.05
N SER A 279 6.97 0.30 -8.67
CA SER A 279 6.29 0.40 -7.37
C SER A 279 4.98 -0.43 -7.36
N ALA A 280 4.19 -0.34 -8.42
CA ALA A 280 3.04 -1.19 -8.71
C ALA A 280 3.45 -2.66 -8.72
N THR A 281 4.54 -2.98 -9.43
CA THR A 281 5.10 -4.34 -9.48
C THR A 281 5.45 -4.84 -8.07
N ALA A 282 6.03 -4.00 -7.21
CA ALA A 282 6.33 -4.34 -5.83
C ALA A 282 5.07 -4.58 -4.99
N GLY A 283 4.04 -3.74 -5.12
CA GLY A 283 2.74 -3.95 -4.47
C GLY A 283 2.06 -5.25 -4.92
N PHE A 284 2.08 -5.55 -6.22
CA PHE A 284 1.59 -6.83 -6.74
C PHE A 284 2.40 -8.00 -6.18
N ALA A 285 3.73 -7.92 -6.20
CA ALA A 285 4.60 -8.97 -5.67
C ALA A 285 4.28 -9.26 -4.20
N TYR A 286 4.17 -8.23 -3.35
CA TYR A 286 3.77 -8.37 -1.95
C TYR A 286 2.42 -9.08 -1.82
N GLY A 287 1.37 -8.55 -2.47
CA GLY A 287 0.01 -9.06 -2.34
C GLY A 287 -0.13 -10.50 -2.84
N ILE A 288 0.50 -10.85 -3.97
CA ILE A 288 0.47 -12.20 -4.55
C ILE A 288 1.25 -13.19 -3.67
N LEU A 289 2.46 -12.83 -3.23
CA LEU A 289 3.25 -13.69 -2.33
C LEU A 289 2.48 -13.98 -1.04
N LYS A 290 1.85 -12.95 -0.47
CA LYS A 290 1.02 -13.07 0.71
C LYS A 290 -0.23 -13.91 0.47
N ALA A 291 -0.92 -13.73 -0.65
CA ALA A 291 -2.07 -14.55 -1.04
C ALA A 291 -1.70 -16.04 -1.19
N LEU A 292 -0.52 -16.35 -1.75
CA LEU A 292 0.02 -17.71 -1.84
C LEU A 292 0.38 -18.30 -0.46
N ARG A 293 0.94 -17.48 0.44
CA ARG A 293 1.25 -17.88 1.82
C ARG A 293 -0.02 -18.21 2.61
N LEU A 294 -1.01 -17.33 2.51
CA LEU A 294 -2.31 -17.46 3.18
C LEU A 294 -3.26 -18.46 2.52
N ARG A 295 -2.87 -19.05 1.38
CA ARG A 295 -3.69 -19.97 0.59
C ARG A 295 -5.04 -19.35 0.18
N LEU A 296 -5.03 -18.04 -0.10
CA LEU A 296 -6.17 -17.34 -0.70
C LEU A 296 -6.29 -17.66 -2.19
N ILE A 297 -5.14 -17.92 -2.83
CA ILE A 297 -5.06 -18.46 -4.19
C ILE A 297 -4.32 -19.80 -4.17
N PRO A 298 -4.60 -20.71 -5.12
CA PRO A 298 -3.92 -21.99 -5.19
C PRO A 298 -2.45 -21.82 -5.57
N ARG A 299 -1.60 -22.81 -5.23
CA ARG A 299 -0.18 -22.81 -5.60
C ARG A 299 0.03 -23.37 -7.01
N GLU A 300 -0.62 -22.75 -7.98
CA GLU A 300 -0.47 -23.10 -9.40
C GLU A 300 0.80 -22.49 -9.98
N GLU A 301 1.33 -23.12 -11.04
CA GLU A 301 2.57 -22.68 -11.68
C GLU A 301 2.47 -21.25 -12.21
N ARG A 302 1.32 -20.87 -12.79
CA ARG A 302 1.08 -19.50 -13.30
C ARG A 302 1.24 -18.42 -12.24
N TYR A 303 0.70 -18.63 -11.04
CA TYR A 303 0.79 -17.65 -9.94
C TYR A 303 2.17 -17.64 -9.29
N THR A 304 2.75 -18.82 -9.07
CA THR A 304 4.08 -18.91 -8.46
C THR A 304 5.18 -18.41 -9.39
N ASN A 305 5.09 -18.64 -10.70
CA ASN A 305 5.99 -18.08 -11.71
C ASN A 305 5.82 -16.56 -11.82
N MET A 306 4.57 -16.06 -11.86
CA MET A 306 4.30 -14.62 -11.87
C MET A 306 4.91 -13.92 -10.65
N ALA A 307 4.69 -14.46 -9.43
CA ALA A 307 5.25 -13.92 -8.20
C ALA A 307 6.79 -13.92 -8.21
N ARG A 308 7.41 -15.01 -8.69
CA ARG A 308 8.87 -15.11 -8.82
C ARG A 308 9.44 -14.07 -9.79
N LYS A 309 8.80 -13.90 -10.94
CA LYS A 309 9.21 -12.89 -11.93
C LYS A 309 9.03 -11.47 -11.39
N ALA A 310 7.93 -11.21 -10.70
CA ALA A 310 7.64 -9.91 -10.10
C ALA A 310 8.70 -9.53 -9.07
N ILE A 311 9.00 -10.41 -8.11
CA ILE A 311 10.01 -10.11 -7.09
C ILE A 311 11.41 -9.96 -7.70
N GLN A 312 11.75 -10.77 -8.72
CA GLN A 312 13.03 -10.61 -9.41
C GLN A 312 13.11 -9.27 -10.13
N GLY A 313 12.05 -8.86 -10.84
CA GLY A 313 11.99 -7.57 -11.52
C GLY A 313 12.08 -6.39 -10.55
N VAL A 314 11.50 -6.51 -9.35
CA VAL A 314 11.68 -5.51 -8.28
C VAL A 314 13.15 -5.44 -7.85
N LEU A 315 13.78 -6.58 -7.54
CA LEU A 315 15.19 -6.64 -7.12
C LEU A 315 16.13 -6.06 -8.18
N ASP A 316 15.89 -6.35 -9.46
CA ASP A 316 16.68 -5.86 -10.59
C ASP A 316 16.58 -4.32 -10.76
N ASN A 317 15.52 -3.70 -10.23
CA ASN A 317 15.32 -2.25 -10.25
C ASN A 317 15.79 -1.54 -8.97
N ILE A 318 16.28 -2.26 -7.96
CA ILE A 318 16.93 -1.65 -6.79
C ILE A 318 18.36 -1.25 -7.17
N SER A 319 18.68 0.03 -7.04
CA SER A 319 20.03 0.54 -7.29
C SER A 319 21.03 0.09 -6.22
N GLU A 320 22.32 0.25 -6.48
CA GLU A 320 23.38 -0.04 -5.49
C GLU A 320 23.21 0.78 -4.20
N LYS A 321 22.58 1.95 -4.28
CA LYS A 321 22.27 2.84 -3.15
C LYS A 321 20.94 2.50 -2.46
N GLY A 322 20.23 1.46 -2.89
CA GLY A 322 18.95 1.06 -2.31
C GLY A 322 17.73 1.82 -2.84
N GLU A 323 17.89 2.61 -3.90
CA GLU A 323 16.77 3.31 -4.53
C GLU A 323 15.99 2.35 -5.42
N LEU A 324 14.65 2.27 -5.27
CA LEU A 324 13.82 1.61 -6.27
C LEU A 324 13.65 2.54 -7.47
N LYS A 325 14.20 2.15 -8.62
CA LYS A 325 14.07 2.87 -9.89
C LYS A 325 12.72 2.56 -10.56
N GLN A 326 12.40 3.26 -11.66
CA GLN A 326 11.15 3.10 -12.41
C GLN A 326 9.89 3.34 -11.55
N VAL A 327 9.96 4.30 -10.63
CA VAL A 327 8.84 4.68 -9.76
C VAL A 327 8.22 5.96 -10.31
N SER A 328 6.92 5.94 -10.61
CA SER A 328 6.21 7.15 -11.06
C SER A 328 5.85 8.06 -9.88
N PHE A 329 5.84 9.37 -10.07
CA PHE A 329 5.47 10.39 -9.09
C PHE A 329 3.99 10.29 -8.61
N GLY A 330 3.63 11.09 -7.60
CA GLY A 330 2.27 11.18 -7.05
C GLY A 330 1.25 11.43 -8.18
N THR A 331 0.25 10.55 -8.29
CA THR A 331 -0.65 10.49 -9.45
C THR A 331 -2.08 10.69 -8.97
N PRO A 332 -2.73 11.82 -9.27
CA PRO A 332 -4.16 12.00 -8.98
C PRO A 332 -5.03 11.20 -9.97
N VAL A 333 -6.34 11.22 -9.75
CA VAL A 333 -7.29 10.75 -10.76
C VAL A 333 -7.39 11.77 -11.90
N PHE A 334 -7.26 11.30 -13.15
CA PHE A 334 -7.37 12.12 -14.37
C PHE A 334 -8.60 11.73 -15.20
N ASP A 335 -9.06 12.66 -16.03
CA ASP A 335 -10.14 12.46 -17.01
C ASP A 335 -9.66 11.84 -18.34
N ASP A 336 -8.35 11.70 -18.53
CA ASP A 336 -7.73 11.10 -19.72
C ASP A 336 -6.61 10.10 -19.38
N LEU A 337 -6.40 9.10 -20.25
CA LEU A 337 -5.35 8.08 -20.06
C LEU A 337 -3.94 8.62 -20.34
N GLU A 338 -3.80 9.62 -21.19
CA GLU A 338 -2.50 10.16 -21.61
C GLU A 338 -1.78 10.84 -20.44
N SER A 339 -2.52 11.47 -19.54
CA SER A 339 -1.98 12.07 -18.32
C SER A 339 -1.26 11.05 -17.42
N TYR A 340 -1.75 9.81 -17.34
CA TYR A 340 -1.08 8.74 -16.59
C TYR A 340 0.26 8.32 -17.19
N THR A 341 0.36 8.31 -18.53
CA THR A 341 1.58 7.89 -19.24
C THR A 341 2.67 8.96 -19.23
N LYS A 342 2.32 10.20 -18.88
CA LYS A 342 3.24 11.34 -18.78
C LYS A 342 3.76 11.62 -17.37
N ILE A 343 3.31 10.86 -16.36
CA ILE A 343 3.80 11.05 -14.98
C ILE A 343 5.32 10.82 -14.93
N PRO A 344 6.10 11.78 -14.37
CA PRO A 344 7.54 11.64 -14.25
C PRO A 344 7.95 10.42 -13.42
N LEU A 345 9.06 9.79 -13.80
CA LEU A 345 9.69 8.74 -13.01
C LEU A 345 10.74 9.36 -12.08
N THR A 346 10.59 9.18 -10.77
CA THR A 346 11.49 9.72 -9.74
C THR A 346 11.44 8.86 -8.49
N SER A 347 12.51 8.88 -7.69
CA SER A 347 12.51 8.22 -6.38
C SER A 347 11.38 8.78 -5.52
N MET A 348 10.58 7.89 -4.95
CA MET A 348 9.43 8.25 -4.13
C MET A 348 9.28 7.29 -2.96
N PRO A 349 9.06 7.77 -1.73
CA PRO A 349 9.03 6.93 -0.53
C PRO A 349 8.09 5.72 -0.58
N TYR A 350 6.93 5.84 -1.24
CA TYR A 350 6.03 4.69 -1.41
C TYR A 350 6.62 3.60 -2.31
N GLY A 351 7.50 3.93 -3.25
CA GLY A 351 8.25 2.97 -4.05
C GLY A 351 9.17 2.13 -3.18
N GLN A 352 10.04 2.78 -2.39
CA GLN A 352 10.89 2.10 -1.39
C GLN A 352 10.05 1.28 -0.40
N SER A 353 8.93 1.83 0.07
CA SER A 353 8.05 1.17 1.03
C SER A 353 7.40 -0.11 0.47
N LEU A 354 6.91 -0.06 -0.77
CA LEU A 354 6.32 -1.23 -1.45
C LEU A 354 7.39 -2.30 -1.75
N ALA A 355 8.59 -1.89 -2.18
CA ALA A 355 9.70 -2.83 -2.35
C ALA A 355 10.14 -3.47 -1.04
N LEU A 356 10.19 -2.69 0.06
CA LEU A 356 10.46 -3.21 1.40
C LEU A 356 9.43 -4.27 1.80
N LEU A 357 8.13 -3.99 1.62
CA LEU A 357 7.06 -4.97 1.88
C LEU A 357 7.22 -6.23 1.02
N ALA A 358 7.43 -6.08 -0.28
CA ALA A 358 7.60 -7.21 -1.20
C ALA A 358 8.79 -8.10 -0.82
N CYS A 359 9.95 -7.49 -0.56
CA CYS A 359 11.16 -8.21 -0.16
C CYS A 359 11.00 -8.88 1.20
N THR A 360 10.33 -8.21 2.14
CA THR A 360 10.05 -8.74 3.49
C THR A 360 9.10 -9.94 3.44
N GLU A 361 8.05 -9.88 2.62
CA GLU A 361 7.16 -11.02 2.42
C GLU A 361 7.88 -12.17 1.68
N TYR A 362 8.73 -11.86 0.69
CA TYR A 362 9.57 -12.85 0.01
C TYR A 362 10.57 -13.54 0.95
N LEU A 363 11.11 -12.82 1.94
CA LEU A 363 12.01 -13.37 2.95
C LEU A 363 11.39 -14.56 3.71
N ARG A 364 10.06 -14.59 3.88
CA ARG A 364 9.34 -15.71 4.51
C ARG A 364 9.50 -17.04 3.77
N THR A 365 9.88 -17.02 2.49
CA THR A 365 10.14 -18.23 1.70
C THR A 365 11.46 -18.92 2.07
N PHE A 366 12.30 -18.28 2.88
CA PHE A 366 13.59 -18.77 3.37
C PHE A 366 13.59 -19.11 4.88
N LEU A 367 12.40 -19.27 5.48
CA LEU A 367 12.22 -19.62 6.90
C LEU A 367 12.08 -21.13 7.12
#